data_AF-A0A2V0P766-F1
#
_entry.id   AF-A0A2V0P766-F1
#
_cell.length_a   1.000
_cell.length_b   1.000
_cell.length_c   1.000
_cell.angle_alpha   90.00
_cell.angle_beta   90.00
_cell.angle_gamma   90.00
#
_symmetry.space_group_name_H-M   'P 1'
#
loop_
_entity.id
_entity.type
_entity.pdbx_description
1 polymer ?
#
loop_
_entity_poly.entity_id
_entity_poly.type
_entity_poly.pdbx_seq_one_letter_code
_entity_poly.pdbx_strand_id
1 'polypeptide(L)'
;MGKSSAPGSAAGVDNTARRTWDKEEFAERAEKREQEAAEAEETALDIKKRKRLERDPLHQGLIVERSNLKVRDYQIDLTSRVGRSQVIGLNTPLSQQAGYYCSVCDCVLRDSQSYLDHINGKYHNRALGMSMAVEKSTVEQVKARLQQHKQKASTSNPEEYLPDGIDRRIAEAEAAEERERAERKRAKKEAKRAAEEGEGEEGDPDMMAMMGFGGFGTSRK
;
A
#
# COMPACT_ATOMS: atom_id res chain seq x y z
N MET A 1 -3.76 -86.96 -49.10
CA MET A 1 -3.39 -87.25 -47.69
C MET A 1 -2.18 -86.39 -47.36
N GLY A 2 -2.15 -85.45 -46.41
CA GLY A 2 -2.89 -85.34 -45.17
C GLY A 2 -1.94 -85.59 -44.01
N LYS A 3 -1.32 -84.53 -43.48
CA LYS A 3 -1.13 -84.22 -42.04
C LYS A 3 -0.06 -83.14 -41.83
N SER A 4 -0.58 -81.94 -41.63
CA SER A 4 -0.03 -80.87 -40.79
C SER A 4 0.31 -81.38 -39.39
N SER A 5 1.48 -81.02 -38.87
CA SER A 5 1.80 -81.10 -37.44
C SER A 5 2.26 -79.73 -36.96
N ALA A 6 1.56 -79.19 -35.96
CA ALA A 6 1.71 -77.83 -35.45
C ALA A 6 3.00 -77.64 -34.62
N PRO A 7 3.54 -76.40 -34.53
CA PRO A 7 4.50 -76.07 -33.48
C PRO A 7 3.75 -75.89 -32.15
N GLY A 8 3.80 -76.93 -31.31
CA GLY A 8 3.37 -76.84 -29.92
C GLY A 8 4.56 -76.50 -29.02
N SER A 9 4.65 -75.23 -28.59
CA SER A 9 5.02 -74.87 -27.23
C SER A 9 4.95 -73.34 -27.07
N ALA A 10 3.87 -72.87 -26.46
CA ALA A 10 3.93 -71.62 -25.72
C ALA A 10 4.89 -71.88 -24.55
N ALA A 11 6.17 -71.55 -24.72
CA ALA A 11 7.10 -71.45 -23.62
C ALA A 11 6.59 -70.30 -22.74
N GLY A 12 5.98 -70.66 -21.62
CA GLY A 12 5.61 -69.71 -20.58
C GLY A 12 6.84 -68.90 -20.22
N VAL A 13 6.74 -67.58 -20.37
CA VAL A 13 7.76 -66.67 -19.84
C VAL A 13 7.75 -66.88 -18.32
N ASP A 14 8.82 -67.45 -17.79
CA ASP A 14 9.06 -67.60 -16.35
C ASP A 14 9.01 -66.22 -15.69
N ASN A 15 7.85 -65.86 -15.14
CA ASN A 15 7.60 -64.62 -14.38
C ASN A 15 8.14 -64.74 -12.94
N THR A 16 9.30 -65.39 -12.75
CA THR A 16 9.96 -65.59 -11.45
C THR A 16 11.32 -64.88 -11.36
N ALA A 17 11.75 -64.17 -12.40
CA ALA A 17 12.85 -63.23 -12.28
C ALA A 17 12.35 -61.94 -11.60
N ARG A 18 13.01 -61.55 -10.49
CA ARG A 18 12.75 -60.26 -9.83
C ARG A 18 12.97 -59.16 -10.86
N ARG A 19 11.94 -58.33 -11.11
CA ARG A 19 12.06 -57.13 -11.95
C ARG A 19 13.28 -56.32 -11.50
N THR A 20 14.32 -56.33 -12.31
CA THR A 20 15.46 -55.44 -12.17
C THR A 20 15.04 -54.10 -12.74
N TRP A 21 15.04 -53.08 -11.90
CA TRP A 21 14.77 -51.72 -12.35
C TRP A 21 16.01 -51.20 -13.06
N ASP A 22 15.88 -50.94 -14.37
CA ASP A 22 16.95 -50.32 -15.15
C ASP A 22 17.06 -48.85 -14.80
N LYS A 23 18.04 -48.52 -13.96
CA LYS A 23 18.24 -47.18 -13.38
C LYS A 23 18.36 -46.08 -14.44
N GLU A 24 18.92 -46.41 -15.60
CA GLU A 24 19.12 -45.50 -16.73
C GLU A 24 17.79 -45.12 -17.39
N GLU A 25 16.91 -46.09 -17.67
CA GLU A 25 15.59 -45.83 -18.28
C GLU A 25 14.72 -44.96 -17.35
N PHE A 26 14.76 -45.23 -16.04
CA PHE A 26 14.02 -44.43 -15.06
C PHE A 26 14.62 -43.05 -14.84
N ALA A 27 15.94 -42.88 -14.97
CA ALA A 27 16.59 -41.58 -14.94
C ALA A 27 16.21 -40.75 -16.17
N GLU A 28 16.30 -41.31 -17.38
CA GLU A 28 15.86 -40.63 -18.62
C GLU A 28 14.38 -40.28 -18.58
N ARG A 29 13.54 -41.14 -18.00
CA ARG A 29 12.11 -40.88 -17.85
C ARG A 29 11.80 -39.80 -16.81
N ALA A 30 12.63 -39.66 -15.78
CA ALA A 30 12.54 -38.56 -14.83
C ALA A 30 12.97 -37.23 -15.48
N GLU A 31 14.09 -37.23 -16.21
CA GLU A 31 14.59 -36.06 -16.94
C GLU A 31 13.60 -35.58 -18.00
N LYS A 32 12.99 -36.49 -18.78
CA LYS A 32 11.93 -36.13 -19.75
C LYS A 32 10.72 -35.48 -19.08
N ARG A 33 10.30 -35.98 -17.91
CA ARG A 33 9.18 -35.37 -17.17
C ARG A 33 9.53 -33.98 -16.64
N GLU A 34 10.78 -33.78 -16.21
CA GLU A 34 11.26 -32.46 -15.77
C GLU A 34 11.37 -31.48 -16.94
N GLN A 35 11.84 -31.92 -18.11
CA GLN A 35 11.90 -31.11 -19.34
C GLN A 35 10.49 -30.71 -19.82
N GLU A 36 9.55 -31.66 -19.89
CA GLU A 36 8.16 -31.37 -20.26
C GLU A 36 7.48 -30.40 -19.28
N ALA A 37 7.77 -30.51 -17.98
CA ALA A 37 7.26 -29.58 -16.97
C ALA A 37 7.87 -28.17 -17.11
N ALA A 38 9.16 -28.08 -17.41
CA ALA A 38 9.85 -26.81 -17.66
C ALA A 38 9.33 -26.14 -18.94
N GLU A 39 9.17 -26.89 -20.04
CA GLU A 39 8.61 -26.38 -21.29
C GLU A 39 7.14 -25.94 -21.12
N ALA A 40 6.34 -26.66 -20.34
CA ALA A 40 4.97 -26.25 -20.02
C ALA A 40 4.93 -24.94 -19.19
N GLU A 41 5.89 -24.74 -18.29
CA GLU A 41 6.01 -23.49 -17.52
C GLU A 41 6.49 -22.33 -18.41
N GLU A 42 7.47 -22.56 -19.28
CA GLU A 42 7.96 -21.56 -20.25
C GLU A 42 6.85 -21.14 -21.20
N THR A 43 6.10 -22.09 -21.77
CA THR A 43 4.96 -21.80 -22.64
C THR A 43 3.84 -21.04 -21.90
N ALA A 44 3.55 -21.37 -20.64
CA ALA A 44 2.58 -20.63 -19.83
C ALA A 44 3.04 -19.18 -19.53
N LEU A 45 4.34 -18.98 -19.26
CA LEU A 45 4.93 -17.67 -19.08
C LEU A 45 4.91 -16.87 -20.39
N ASP A 46 5.16 -17.50 -21.53
CA ASP A 46 5.14 -16.85 -22.83
C ASP A 46 3.74 -16.49 -23.30
N ILE A 47 2.73 -17.32 -23.00
CA ILE A 47 1.31 -16.97 -23.19
C ILE A 47 0.94 -15.75 -22.35
N LYS A 48 1.40 -15.66 -21.09
CA LYS A 48 1.18 -14.48 -20.24
C LYS A 48 1.89 -13.24 -20.79
N LYS A 49 3.11 -13.37 -21.32
CA LYS A 49 3.84 -12.27 -21.98
C LYS A 49 3.11 -11.80 -23.24
N ARG A 50 2.63 -12.71 -24.10
CA ARG A 50 1.86 -12.38 -25.30
C ARG A 50 0.57 -11.64 -24.98
N LYS A 51 -0.22 -12.12 -24.02
CA LYS A 51 -1.43 -11.42 -23.57
C LYS A 51 -1.15 -10.02 -23.00
N ARG A 52 0.01 -9.84 -22.34
CA ARG A 52 0.45 -8.52 -21.85
C ARG A 52 0.84 -7.59 -23.00
N LEU A 53 1.50 -8.13 -24.03
CA LEU A 53 1.87 -7.40 -25.25
C LEU A 53 0.63 -7.00 -26.07
N GLU A 54 -0.35 -7.89 -26.21
CA GLU A 54 -1.62 -7.61 -26.90
C GLU A 54 -2.47 -6.56 -26.16
N ARG A 55 -2.43 -6.54 -24.83
CA ARG A 55 -3.07 -5.49 -24.01
C ARG A 55 -2.32 -4.16 -24.03
N ASP A 56 -1.07 -4.13 -24.50
CA ASP A 56 -0.26 -2.92 -24.50
C ASP A 56 -0.74 -2.03 -25.67
N PRO A 57 -1.26 -0.81 -25.43
CA PRO A 57 -1.84 0.04 -26.48
C PRO A 57 -0.87 0.43 -27.60
N LEU A 58 0.43 0.27 -27.35
CA LEU A 58 1.50 0.44 -28.34
C LEU A 58 1.50 -0.66 -29.41
N HIS A 59 1.16 -1.90 -29.06
CA HIS A 59 1.11 -3.04 -29.99
C HIS A 59 -0.16 -2.99 -30.87
N GLN A 60 -1.18 -2.27 -30.40
CA GLN A 60 -2.39 -1.94 -31.17
C GLN A 60 -2.18 -0.79 -32.17
N GLY A 61 -0.99 -0.18 -32.22
CA GLY A 61 -0.66 0.86 -33.22
C GLY A 61 -1.35 2.21 -33.02
N LEU A 62 -1.98 2.44 -31.86
CA LEU A 62 -2.80 3.64 -31.62
C LEU A 62 -1.98 4.88 -31.22
N ILE A 63 -0.73 4.71 -30.81
CA ILE A 63 0.13 5.79 -30.29
C ILE A 63 1.42 5.81 -31.11
N VAL A 64 1.50 6.78 -32.03
CA VAL A 64 2.61 6.91 -33.00
C VAL A 64 3.89 7.43 -32.32
N GLU A 65 3.77 8.31 -31.32
CA GLU A 65 4.91 8.80 -30.54
C GLU A 65 4.53 8.96 -29.07
N ARG A 66 5.44 8.55 -28.18
CA ARG A 66 5.24 8.71 -26.74
C ARG A 66 5.63 10.11 -26.34
N SER A 67 4.71 10.89 -25.78
CA SER A 67 5.06 12.19 -25.22
C SER A 67 5.95 12.01 -23.99
N ASN A 68 6.78 13.02 -23.69
CA ASN A 68 7.56 13.05 -22.46
C ASN A 68 6.67 13.10 -21.22
N LEU A 69 7.20 12.67 -20.08
CA LEU A 69 6.46 12.61 -18.82
C LEU A 69 6.07 14.02 -18.38
N LYS A 70 4.76 14.27 -18.26
CA LYS A 70 4.21 15.51 -17.71
C LYS A 70 3.82 15.34 -16.25
N VAL A 71 3.88 16.44 -15.50
CA VAL A 71 3.36 16.49 -14.13
C VAL A 71 1.84 16.46 -14.19
N ARG A 72 1.19 15.86 -13.19
CA ARG A 72 -0.28 15.82 -13.09
C ARG A 72 -0.83 17.16 -12.64
N ASP A 73 -1.91 17.62 -13.27
CA ASP A 73 -2.54 18.90 -12.99
C ASP A 73 -3.64 18.82 -11.90
N TYR A 74 -3.99 17.62 -11.45
CA TYR A 74 -5.01 17.39 -10.43
C TYR A 74 -4.43 16.65 -9.22
N GLN A 75 -4.98 16.95 -8.03
CA GLN A 75 -4.67 16.22 -6.81
C GLN A 75 -5.54 14.95 -6.73
N ILE A 76 -4.95 13.87 -6.22
CA ILE A 76 -5.63 12.59 -6.07
C ILE A 76 -6.28 12.55 -4.69
N ASP A 77 -7.61 12.48 -4.65
CA ASP A 77 -8.39 12.50 -3.41
C ASP A 77 -8.48 11.11 -2.76
N LEU A 78 -7.51 10.80 -1.91
CA LEU A 78 -7.45 9.54 -1.15
C LEU A 78 -8.30 9.55 0.13
N THR A 79 -8.72 10.72 0.60
CA THR A 79 -9.38 10.90 1.90
C THR A 79 -10.89 10.76 1.84
N SER A 80 -11.49 10.90 0.65
CA SER A 80 -12.94 10.96 0.48
C SER A 80 -13.68 9.72 1.00
N ARG A 81 -13.06 8.54 0.90
CA ARG A 81 -13.66 7.25 1.28
C ARG A 81 -13.20 6.74 2.65
N VAL A 82 -12.41 7.52 3.40
CA VAL A 82 -11.99 7.15 4.76
C VAL A 82 -13.21 7.21 5.71
N GLY A 83 -13.46 6.13 6.44
CA GLY A 83 -14.55 6.05 7.42
C GLY A 83 -15.94 5.70 6.87
N ARG A 84 -16.08 5.46 5.55
CA ARG A 84 -17.35 4.97 4.96
C ARG A 84 -17.31 3.45 4.78
N SER A 85 -18.30 2.75 5.32
CA SER A 85 -18.52 1.32 5.06
C SER A 85 -19.47 1.15 3.88
N GLN A 86 -19.09 0.33 2.89
CA GLN A 86 -19.91 0.00 1.73
C GLN A 86 -20.06 -1.52 1.64
N VAL A 87 -21.30 -2.00 1.52
CA VAL A 87 -21.59 -3.42 1.33
C VAL A 87 -21.38 -3.76 -0.15
N ILE A 88 -20.51 -4.72 -0.42
CA ILE A 88 -20.12 -5.13 -1.78
C ILE A 88 -20.84 -6.44 -2.10
N GLY A 89 -21.74 -6.40 -3.08
CA GLY A 89 -22.36 -7.60 -3.64
C GLY A 89 -21.56 -8.20 -4.81
N LEU A 90 -21.82 -9.46 -5.15
CA LEU A 90 -21.12 -10.17 -6.24
C LEU A 90 -21.27 -9.51 -7.63
N ASN A 91 -22.33 -8.74 -7.85
CA ASN A 91 -22.62 -8.05 -9.12
C ASN A 91 -22.21 -6.57 -9.13
N THR A 92 -21.48 -6.10 -8.12
CA THR A 92 -21.04 -4.68 -8.10
C THR A 92 -19.92 -4.45 -9.13
N PRO A 93 -20.00 -3.38 -9.94
CA PRO A 93 -18.98 -3.07 -10.93
C PRO A 93 -17.64 -2.81 -10.25
N LEU A 94 -16.54 -3.13 -10.93
CA LEU A 94 -15.18 -3.05 -10.37
C LEU A 94 -14.83 -1.68 -9.77
N SER A 95 -15.43 -0.61 -10.29
CA SER A 95 -15.26 0.77 -9.79
C SER A 95 -15.90 1.05 -8.43
N GLN A 96 -16.86 0.21 -8.01
CA GLN A 96 -17.57 0.30 -6.73
C GLN A 96 -17.12 -0.77 -5.72
N GLN A 97 -16.13 -1.59 -6.08
CA GLN A 97 -15.55 -2.55 -5.15
C GLN A 97 -14.67 -1.84 -4.10
N ALA A 98 -14.40 -2.52 -2.99
CA ALA A 98 -13.52 -2.01 -1.94
C ALA A 98 -12.11 -1.81 -2.50
N GLY A 99 -11.68 -0.55 -2.55
CA GLY A 99 -10.34 -0.15 -2.98
C GLY A 99 -10.34 1.10 -3.85
N TYR A 100 -9.16 1.44 -4.33
CA TYR A 100 -8.92 2.47 -5.32
C TYR A 100 -8.97 1.86 -6.73
N TYR A 101 -9.80 2.42 -7.60
CA TYR A 101 -9.97 1.96 -8.97
C TYR A 101 -9.16 2.81 -9.95
N CYS A 102 -8.44 2.16 -10.86
CA CYS A 102 -7.75 2.79 -11.98
C CYS A 102 -8.51 2.52 -13.29
N SER A 103 -9.00 3.56 -13.95
CA SER A 103 -9.75 3.48 -15.22
C SER A 103 -8.89 3.07 -16.43
N VAL A 104 -7.58 3.32 -16.37
CA VAL A 104 -6.66 3.04 -17.49
C VAL A 104 -6.29 1.56 -17.53
N CYS A 105 -6.23 0.91 -16.38
CA CYS A 105 -5.74 -0.47 -16.25
C CYS A 105 -6.82 -1.47 -15.84
N ASP A 106 -8.04 -1.01 -15.54
CA ASP A 106 -9.15 -1.82 -15.05
C ASP A 106 -8.78 -2.72 -13.87
N CYS A 107 -8.05 -2.17 -12.91
CA CYS A 107 -7.66 -2.88 -11.70
C CYS A 107 -8.09 -2.13 -10.43
N VAL A 108 -8.44 -2.92 -9.41
CA VAL A 108 -8.74 -2.42 -8.06
C VAL A 108 -7.54 -2.70 -7.17
N LEU A 109 -7.05 -1.65 -6.53
CA LEU A 109 -5.93 -1.69 -5.61
C LEU A 109 -6.44 -1.42 -4.20
N ARG A 110 -6.01 -2.24 -3.25
CA ARG A 110 -6.55 -2.22 -1.88
C ARG A 110 -6.02 -1.03 -1.08
N ASP A 111 -4.74 -0.71 -1.28
CA ASP A 111 -4.04 0.31 -0.52
C ASP A 111 -3.80 1.59 -1.33
N SER A 112 -3.71 2.72 -0.63
CA SER A 112 -3.45 4.03 -1.23
C SER A 112 -2.04 4.14 -1.80
N GLN A 113 -1.05 3.55 -1.11
CA GLN A 113 0.33 3.50 -1.59
C GLN A 113 0.44 2.68 -2.87
N SER A 114 -0.18 1.49 -2.90
CA SER A 114 -0.23 0.67 -4.10
C SER A 114 -0.92 1.36 -5.27
N TYR A 115 -1.95 2.18 -5.01
CA TYR A 115 -2.59 3.00 -6.04
C TYR A 115 -1.65 4.09 -6.60
N LEU A 116 -0.93 4.81 -5.74
CA LEU A 116 0.05 5.80 -6.17
C LEU A 116 1.19 5.16 -6.99
N ASP A 117 1.70 4.01 -6.55
CA ASP A 117 2.73 3.27 -7.27
C ASP A 117 2.24 2.73 -8.60
N HIS A 118 0.96 2.34 -8.67
CA HIS A 118 0.35 1.89 -9.91
C HIS A 118 0.23 3.01 -10.95
N ILE A 119 -0.28 4.19 -10.56
CA ILE A 119 -0.39 5.34 -11.47
C ILE A 119 1.00 5.82 -11.90
N ASN A 120 2.01 5.71 -11.03
CA ASN A 120 3.40 5.99 -11.37
C ASN A 120 4.10 4.84 -12.11
N GLY A 121 3.41 3.71 -12.30
CA GLY A 121 3.96 2.52 -12.91
C GLY A 121 4.23 2.68 -14.41
N LYS A 122 5.25 1.97 -14.90
CA LYS A 122 5.63 1.96 -16.32
C LYS A 122 4.49 1.52 -17.24
N TYR A 123 3.62 0.62 -16.78
CA TYR A 123 2.48 0.13 -17.55
C TYR A 123 1.39 1.19 -17.67
N HIS A 124 1.03 1.85 -16.56
CA HIS A 124 0.02 2.92 -16.55
C HIS A 124 0.45 4.10 -17.42
N ASN A 125 1.69 4.57 -17.25
CA ASN A 125 2.22 5.67 -18.07
C ASN A 125 2.30 5.30 -19.56
N ARG A 126 2.63 4.04 -19.87
CA ARG A 126 2.66 3.54 -21.24
C ARG A 126 1.26 3.48 -21.86
N ALA A 127 0.25 3.07 -21.09
CA ALA A 127 -1.13 3.04 -21.54
C ALA A 127 -1.69 4.46 -21.80
N LEU A 128 -1.20 5.46 -21.07
CA LEU A 128 -1.48 6.89 -21.34
C LEU A 128 -0.70 7.47 -22.52
N GLY A 129 0.19 6.69 -23.15
CA GLY A 129 1.04 7.18 -24.24
C GLY A 129 2.20 8.07 -23.79
N MET A 130 2.55 8.07 -22.51
CA MET A 130 3.72 8.77 -22.00
C MET A 130 4.92 7.83 -21.84
N SER A 131 6.10 8.33 -22.15
CA SER A 131 7.35 7.67 -21.75
C SER A 131 7.74 8.11 -20.34
N MET A 132 8.45 7.28 -19.59
CA MET A 132 9.02 7.69 -18.28
C MET A 132 10.24 8.61 -18.44
N ALA A 133 10.55 9.07 -19.65
CA ALA A 133 11.63 10.01 -19.89
C ALA A 133 11.15 11.43 -19.57
N VAL A 134 11.92 12.12 -18.73
CA VAL A 134 11.70 13.53 -18.40
C VAL A 134 12.65 14.37 -19.27
N GLU A 135 12.16 15.49 -19.79
CA GLU A 135 12.99 16.45 -20.52
C GLU A 135 14.06 17.05 -19.60
N LYS A 136 15.25 17.27 -20.17
CA LYS A 136 16.32 17.97 -19.44
C LYS A 136 15.94 19.44 -19.28
N SER A 137 16.07 19.96 -18.07
CA SER A 137 15.73 21.35 -17.77
C SER A 137 16.67 22.34 -18.46
N THR A 138 16.12 23.40 -19.03
CA THR A 138 16.91 24.52 -19.57
C THR A 138 17.09 25.63 -18.53
N VAL A 139 18.10 26.48 -18.69
CA VAL A 139 18.37 27.61 -17.76
C VAL A 139 17.17 28.55 -17.66
N GLU A 140 16.47 28.79 -18.77
CA GLU A 140 15.28 29.64 -18.82
C GLU A 140 14.10 29.04 -18.03
N GLN A 141 13.88 27.73 -18.14
CA GLN A 141 12.85 27.03 -17.37
C GLN A 141 13.12 27.10 -15.87
N VAL A 142 14.39 27.01 -15.45
CA VAL A 142 14.77 27.15 -14.04
C VAL A 142 14.51 28.56 -13.54
N LYS A 143 14.86 29.60 -14.32
CA LYS A 143 14.56 31.00 -13.97
C LYS A 143 13.05 31.24 -13.82
N ALA A 144 12.25 30.73 -14.76
CA ALA A 144 10.79 30.85 -14.71
C ALA A 144 10.18 30.12 -13.49
N ARG A 145 10.65 28.90 -13.18
CA ARG A 145 10.23 28.18 -11.97
C ARG A 145 10.59 28.94 -10.70
N LEU A 146 11.80 29.48 -10.59
CA LEU A 146 12.24 30.27 -9.43
C LEU A 146 11.39 31.54 -9.25
N GLN A 147 11.03 32.21 -10.33
CA GLN A 147 10.12 33.36 -10.29
C GLN A 147 8.72 32.95 -9.82
N GLN A 148 8.16 31.85 -10.33
CA GLN A 148 6.87 31.32 -9.87
C GLN A 148 6.91 30.93 -8.40
N HIS A 149 7.99 30.33 -7.91
CA HIS A 149 8.15 30.01 -6.49
C HIS A 149 8.25 31.27 -5.64
N LYS A 150 8.99 32.29 -6.08
CA LYS A 150 9.06 33.59 -5.40
C LYS A 150 7.69 34.28 -5.34
N GLN A 151 6.93 34.24 -6.43
CA GLN A 151 5.57 34.79 -6.48
C GLN A 151 4.62 34.01 -5.56
N LYS A 152 4.63 32.68 -5.62
CA LYS A 152 3.84 31.85 -4.70
C LYS A 152 4.23 32.10 -3.25
N ALA A 153 5.52 32.25 -2.96
CA ALA A 153 6.02 32.55 -1.62
C ALA A 153 5.62 33.96 -1.14
N SER A 154 5.50 34.94 -2.04
CA SER A 154 4.95 36.26 -1.69
C SER A 154 3.44 36.26 -1.52
N THR A 155 2.73 35.36 -2.21
CA THR A 155 1.27 35.22 -2.11
C THR A 155 0.84 34.37 -0.92
N SER A 156 1.60 33.32 -0.57
CA SER A 156 1.47 32.65 0.72
C SER A 156 1.96 33.61 1.81
N ASN A 157 1.17 33.81 2.85
CA ASN A 157 1.37 34.86 3.85
C ASN A 157 2.86 35.05 4.23
N PRO A 158 3.44 36.26 4.06
CA PRO A 158 4.84 36.53 4.42
C PRO A 158 5.12 36.32 5.92
N GLU A 159 4.08 36.35 6.73
CA GLU A 159 4.11 36.16 8.18
C GLU A 159 4.36 34.71 8.61
N GLU A 160 4.20 33.73 7.71
CA GLU A 160 4.45 32.30 7.98
C GLU A 160 5.88 31.86 7.62
N TYR A 161 6.60 32.65 6.81
CA TYR A 161 7.94 32.31 6.33
C TYR A 161 9.08 33.11 6.99
N LEU A 162 8.77 34.25 7.62
CA LEU A 162 9.76 34.98 8.41
C LEU A 162 10.12 34.15 9.66
N PRO A 163 11.41 34.10 10.07
CA PRO A 163 11.82 33.50 11.34
C PRO A 163 10.96 33.97 12.53
N ASP A 164 10.60 35.25 12.53
CA ASP A 164 9.71 35.88 13.51
C ASP A 164 8.29 35.29 13.55
N GLY A 165 7.83 34.64 12.48
CA GLY A 165 6.51 34.02 12.38
C GLY A 165 6.39 32.68 13.09
N ILE A 166 7.49 31.92 13.13
CA ILE A 166 7.59 30.67 13.88
C ILE A 166 7.66 31.00 15.38
N ASP A 167 8.46 32.00 15.74
CA ASP A 167 8.58 32.47 17.12
C ASP A 167 7.26 33.03 17.67
N ARG A 168 6.48 33.75 16.85
CA ARG A 168 5.13 34.20 17.22
C ARG A 168 4.16 33.05 17.47
N ARG A 169 4.19 31.97 16.66
CA ARG A 169 3.34 30.79 16.89
C ARG A 169 3.72 30.04 18.16
N ILE A 170 5.02 29.93 18.44
CA ILE A 170 5.50 29.29 19.66
C ILE A 170 5.05 30.11 20.88
N ALA A 171 5.20 31.45 20.83
CA ALA A 171 4.74 32.34 21.90
C ALA A 171 3.21 32.29 22.09
N GLU A 172 2.43 32.21 21.01
CA GLU A 172 0.97 32.07 21.09
C GLU A 172 0.55 30.70 21.64
N ALA A 173 1.25 29.62 21.29
CA ALA A 173 1.01 28.29 21.81
C ALA A 173 1.35 28.20 23.31
N GLU A 174 2.49 28.77 23.74
CA GLU A 174 2.88 28.85 25.15
C GLU A 174 1.88 29.71 25.95
N ALA A 175 1.42 30.84 25.40
CA ALA A 175 0.39 31.67 26.03
C ALA A 175 -0.96 30.96 26.13
N ALA A 176 -1.32 30.12 25.15
CA ALA A 176 -2.53 29.31 25.19
C ALA A 176 -2.43 28.19 26.26
N GLU A 177 -1.29 27.52 26.35
CA GLU A 177 -1.03 26.52 27.40
C GLU A 177 -1.03 27.15 28.80
N GLU A 178 -0.45 28.35 28.95
CA GLU A 178 -0.47 29.07 30.21
C GLU A 178 -1.89 29.47 30.62
N ARG A 179 -2.72 29.90 29.66
CA ARG A 179 -4.15 30.19 29.90
C ARG A 179 -4.90 28.93 30.31
N GLU A 180 -4.72 27.80 29.62
CA GLU A 180 -5.35 26.53 30.00
C GLU A 180 -4.88 26.07 31.38
N ARG A 181 -3.59 26.22 31.70
CA ARG A 181 -3.04 25.89 33.02
C ARG A 181 -3.58 26.82 34.11
N ALA A 182 -3.78 28.09 33.81
CA ALA A 182 -4.40 29.05 34.72
C ALA A 182 -5.88 28.73 34.94
N GLU A 183 -6.63 28.36 33.89
CA GLU A 183 -8.02 27.91 33.98
C GLU A 183 -8.14 26.61 34.77
N ARG A 184 -7.28 25.62 34.52
CA ARG A 184 -7.19 24.38 35.33
C ARG A 184 -6.88 24.68 36.79
N LYS A 185 -5.98 25.63 37.08
CA LYS A 185 -5.67 26.08 38.44
C LYS A 185 -6.86 26.81 39.09
N ARG A 186 -7.62 27.61 38.34
CA ARG A 186 -8.83 28.31 38.82
C ARG A 186 -9.94 27.30 39.11
N ALA A 187 -10.21 26.37 38.19
CA ALA A 187 -11.17 25.28 38.38
C ALA A 187 -10.82 24.41 39.59
N LYS A 188 -9.53 24.09 39.81
CA LYS A 188 -9.09 23.34 41.01
C LYS A 188 -9.28 24.14 42.31
N LYS A 189 -9.10 25.47 42.28
CA LYS A 189 -9.32 26.33 43.46
C LYS A 189 -10.80 26.50 43.76
N GLU A 190 -11.65 26.64 42.74
CA GLU A 190 -13.10 26.69 42.90
C GLU A 190 -13.65 25.35 43.39
N ALA A 191 -13.18 24.22 42.86
CA ALA A 191 -13.52 22.89 43.38
C ALA A 191 -13.08 22.71 44.84
N LYS A 192 -11.91 23.22 45.22
CA LYS A 192 -11.46 23.19 46.62
C LYS A 192 -12.31 24.07 47.53
N ARG A 193 -12.71 25.27 47.08
CA ARG A 193 -13.61 26.15 47.85
C ARG A 193 -15.01 25.58 47.99
N ALA A 194 -15.54 24.94 46.94
CA ALA A 194 -16.82 24.24 46.98
C ALA A 194 -16.76 23.00 47.88
N ALA A 195 -15.62 22.31 47.95
CA ALA A 195 -15.40 21.22 48.90
C ALA A 195 -15.29 21.75 50.34
N GLU A 196 -14.60 22.87 50.58
CA GLU A 196 -14.46 23.49 51.91
C GLU A 196 -15.78 24.11 52.41
N GLU A 197 -16.65 24.60 51.51
CA GLU A 197 -18.03 24.98 51.83
C GLU A 197 -18.98 23.77 51.97
N GLY A 198 -18.59 22.59 51.46
CA GLY A 198 -19.30 21.31 51.60
C GLY A 198 -18.83 20.44 52.78
N GLU A 199 -17.65 20.70 53.34
CA GLU A 199 -17.06 20.02 54.52
C GLU A 199 -17.68 20.48 55.86
N GLY A 200 -18.98 20.81 55.84
CA GLY A 200 -19.83 20.83 57.02
C GLY A 200 -20.50 19.47 57.31
N GLU A 201 -20.33 18.47 56.45
CA GLU A 201 -20.85 17.11 56.63
C GLU A 201 -19.74 16.07 56.32
N GLU A 202 -19.64 15.06 57.17
CA GLU A 202 -18.53 14.12 57.35
C GLU A 202 -17.93 13.53 56.05
N GLY A 203 -16.62 13.73 55.82
CA GLY A 203 -15.87 13.10 54.72
C GLY A 203 -15.08 11.87 55.20
N ASP A 204 -15.51 10.68 54.78
CA ASP A 204 -14.88 9.40 55.10
C ASP A 204 -13.40 9.30 54.65
N PRO A 205 -12.50 8.73 55.48
CA PRO A 205 -11.06 8.64 55.20
C PRO A 205 -10.70 7.78 53.97
N ASP A 206 -11.62 6.93 53.51
CA ASP A 206 -11.41 6.05 52.35
C ASP A 206 -11.53 6.81 51.01
N MET A 207 -12.36 7.87 50.94
CA MET A 207 -12.47 8.71 49.74
C MET A 207 -11.22 9.59 49.52
N MET A 208 -10.54 10.00 50.59
CA MET A 208 -9.33 10.82 50.53
C MET A 208 -8.10 10.01 50.05
N ALA A 209 -8.07 8.70 50.34
CA ALA A 209 -7.07 7.77 49.81
C ALA A 209 -7.24 7.54 48.30
N MET A 210 -8.49 7.50 47.81
CA MET A 210 -8.80 7.30 46.38
C MET A 210 -8.48 8.53 45.52
N MET A 211 -8.48 9.75 46.09
CA MET A 211 -8.09 10.99 45.41
C MET A 211 -6.58 11.33 45.51
N GLY A 212 -5.75 10.39 45.96
CA GLY A 212 -4.28 10.51 45.89
C GLY A 212 -3.65 11.44 46.93
N PHE A 213 -4.36 11.80 48.00
CA PHE A 213 -3.83 12.54 49.15
C PHE A 213 -3.19 11.63 50.22
N GLY A 214 -3.11 10.32 49.97
CA GLY A 214 -2.49 9.35 50.86
C GLY A 214 -0.97 9.23 50.67
N GLY A 215 -0.20 9.84 51.58
CA GLY A 215 1.09 9.28 52.04
C GLY A 215 2.34 9.61 51.22
N PHE A 216 2.92 10.81 51.43
CA PHE A 216 4.34 11.03 51.18
C PHE A 216 5.13 10.39 52.35
N GLY A 217 5.92 9.36 52.02
CA GLY A 217 6.48 8.39 52.97
C GLY A 217 7.22 8.99 54.17
N THR A 218 6.85 8.51 55.36
CA THR A 218 7.62 8.72 56.58
C THR A 218 8.76 7.71 56.65
N SER A 219 9.98 8.22 56.56
CA SER A 219 11.19 7.48 56.86
C SER A 219 11.33 7.32 58.38
N ARG A 220 11.13 6.12 58.95
CA ARG A 220 12.00 5.54 60.00
C ARG A 220 11.49 4.21 60.57
N LYS A 221 12.43 3.27 60.55
CA LYS A 221 12.67 2.13 61.46
C LYS A 221 11.88 0.87 61.23
#